data_AF-A0A833H771-F1
#
_entry.id   AF-A0A833H771-F1
#
_cell.length_a   1.000
_cell.length_b   1.000
_cell.length_c   1.000
_cell.angle_alpha   90.00
_cell.angle_beta   90.00
_cell.angle_gamma   90.00
#
_symmetry.space_group_name_H-M   'P 1'
#
loop_
_entity.id
_entity.type
_entity.pdbx_description
1 polymer ?
#
loop_
_entity_poly.entity_id
_entity_poly.type
_entity_poly.pdbx_seq_one_letter_code
_entity_poly.pdbx_strand_id
1 'polypeptide(L)'
;MRFQTRPRGRTVESIISVHRKTHSIKLFIQNNSTLLSWIVFSPANRLVGLYEARVLRKLITVGPVTAEDAQKKFLYLTALLASKSIDPSTREIEAAIRTLRPFKVELAATVCRGSDVSVHPSR
;
A
#
# COMPACT_ATOMS: atom_id res chain seq x y z
N MET A 1 23.76 10.12 25.80
CA MET A 1 22.56 9.53 25.15
C MET A 1 22.12 10.44 24.02
N ARG A 2 22.35 10.07 22.75
CA ARG A 2 21.89 10.85 21.60
C ARG A 2 20.50 10.34 21.21
N PHE A 3 19.47 11.14 21.47
CA PHE A 3 18.16 10.94 20.86
C PHE A 3 18.34 11.18 19.36
N GLN A 4 18.50 10.09 18.60
CA GLN A 4 18.35 10.13 17.16
C GLN A 4 16.88 10.42 16.88
N THR A 5 16.54 11.69 16.69
CA THR A 5 15.29 12.09 16.07
C THR A 5 15.36 11.63 14.61
N ARG A 6 14.93 10.37 14.39
CA ARG A 6 14.67 9.86 13.03
C ARG A 6 13.84 10.91 12.29
N PRO A 7 14.18 11.28 11.06
CA PRO A 7 13.36 12.18 10.29
C PRO A 7 11.96 11.56 10.20
N ARG A 8 10.93 12.31 10.61
CA ARG A 8 9.50 11.96 10.43
C ARG A 8 9.10 12.01 8.94
N GLY A 9 9.96 11.48 8.08
CA GLY A 9 9.83 11.45 6.63
C GLY A 9 9.27 10.11 6.17
N ARG A 10 7.94 10.01 6.14
CA ARG A 10 7.14 9.25 5.16
C ARG A 10 7.80 7.96 4.61
N THR A 11 8.06 6.99 5.47
CA THR A 11 8.50 5.66 5.04
C THR A 11 7.37 4.93 4.30
N VAL A 12 7.72 3.94 3.47
CA VAL A 12 6.75 3.07 2.78
C VAL A 12 5.72 2.53 3.78
N GLU A 13 6.20 2.07 4.94
CA GLU A 13 5.37 1.54 6.02
C GLU A 13 4.37 2.56 6.58
N SER A 14 4.77 3.82 6.75
CA SER A 14 3.88 4.89 7.17
C SER A 14 2.76 5.12 6.14
N ILE A 15 3.10 5.11 4.84
CA ILE A 15 2.13 5.31 3.76
C ILE A 15 1.14 4.14 3.71
N ILE A 16 1.61 2.91 3.85
CA ILE A 16 0.76 1.70 3.93
C ILE A 16 -0.18 1.77 5.13
N SER A 17 0.32 2.16 6.31
CA SER A 17 -0.48 2.29 7.52
C SER A 17 -1.60 3.33 7.36
N VAL A 18 -1.27 4.49 6.78
CA VAL A 18 -2.26 5.54 6.48
C VAL A 18 -3.29 5.05 5.46
N HIS A 19 -2.87 4.32 4.42
CA HIS A 19 -3.80 3.76 3.45
C HIS A 19 -4.77 2.78 4.11
N ARG A 20 -4.27 1.80 4.88
CA ARG A 20 -5.11 0.82 5.61
C ARG A 20 -6.14 1.51 6.49
N LYS A 21 -5.72 2.50 7.30
CA LYS A 21 -6.63 3.24 8.18
C LYS A 21 -7.72 3.98 7.38
N THR A 22 -7.32 4.63 6.28
CA THR A 22 -8.25 5.35 5.41
C THR A 22 -9.24 4.40 4.75
N HIS A 23 -8.77 3.25 4.27
CA HIS A 23 -9.58 2.21 3.67
C HIS A 23 -10.62 1.64 4.66
N SER A 24 -10.22 1.36 5.90
CA SER A 24 -11.15 0.92 6.95
C SER A 24 -12.21 1.97 7.26
N ILE A 25 -11.86 3.26 7.29
CA ILE A 25 -12.84 4.35 7.49
C ILE A 25 -13.83 4.40 6.32
N LYS A 26 -13.35 4.24 5.08
CA LYS A 26 -14.19 4.20 3.89
C LYS A 26 -15.20 3.06 3.95
N LEU A 27 -14.74 1.85 4.27
CA LEU A 27 -15.61 0.67 4.42
C LEU A 27 -16.63 0.86 5.56
N PHE A 28 -16.21 1.45 6.68
CA PHE A 28 -17.13 1.78 7.77
C PHE A 28 -18.22 2.76 7.34
N ILE A 29 -17.87 3.82 6.61
CA ILE A 29 -18.84 4.78 6.07
C ILE A 29 -19.80 4.10 5.10
N GLN A 30 -19.29 3.27 4.19
CA GLN A 30 -20.12 2.54 3.21
C GLN A 30 -21.10 1.58 3.90
N ASN A 31 -20.64 0.79 4.88
CA ASN A 31 -21.48 -0.20 5.55
C ASN A 31 -22.53 0.41 6.49
N ASN A 32 -22.30 1.61 7.02
CA ASN A 32 -23.23 2.29 7.93
C ASN A 32 -24.10 3.37 7.23
N SER A 33 -24.06 3.44 5.90
CA SER A 33 -24.86 4.41 5.14
C SER A 33 -26.30 3.91 4.96
N THR A 34 -27.25 4.50 5.70
CA THR A 34 -28.70 4.36 5.48
C THR A 34 -29.21 5.47 4.55
N LEU A 35 -30.44 5.35 4.04
CA LEU A 35 -31.04 6.32 3.09
C LEU A 35 -31.03 7.78 3.60
N LEU A 36 -31.21 8.02 4.90
CA LEU A 36 -31.18 9.37 5.49
C LEU A 36 -29.76 9.88 5.75
N SER A 37 -28.78 8.99 5.86
CA SER A 37 -27.39 9.34 6.15
C SER A 37 -26.57 9.62 4.87
N TRP A 38 -27.07 9.22 3.69
CA TRP A 38 -26.45 9.46 2.38
C TRP A 38 -26.10 10.92 2.10
N ILE A 39 -26.87 11.89 2.61
CA ILE A 39 -26.62 13.33 2.38
C ILE A 39 -25.34 13.80 3.10
N VAL A 40 -25.09 13.28 4.31
CA VAL A 40 -23.91 13.64 5.12
C VAL A 40 -22.71 12.75 4.77
N PHE A 41 -22.96 11.48 4.46
CA PHE A 41 -21.90 10.52 4.17
C PHE A 41 -21.42 10.55 2.72
N SER A 42 -22.20 11.03 1.75
CA SER A 42 -21.74 11.15 0.35
C SER A 42 -20.55 12.12 0.20
N PRO A 43 -20.57 13.33 0.76
CA PRO A 43 -19.40 14.22 0.76
C PRO A 43 -18.21 13.63 1.51
N ALA A 44 -18.44 13.03 2.68
CA ALA A 44 -17.40 12.41 3.49
C ALA A 44 -16.73 11.23 2.76
N ASN A 45 -17.52 10.36 2.12
CA ASN A 45 -17.04 9.24 1.32
C ASN A 45 -16.22 9.72 0.11
N ARG A 46 -16.64 10.81 -0.54
CA ARG A 46 -15.89 11.43 -1.64
C ARG A 46 -14.55 11.98 -1.17
N LEU A 47 -14.50 12.67 -0.02
CA LEU A 47 -13.26 13.18 0.57
C LEU A 47 -12.31 12.06 0.97
N VAL A 48 -12.83 11.01 1.62
CA VAL A 48 -12.04 9.83 2.00
C VAL A 48 -11.49 9.12 0.77
N GLY A 49 -12.29 8.96 -0.29
CA GLY A 49 -11.82 8.39 -1.57
C GLY A 49 -10.73 9.23 -2.25
N LEU A 50 -10.84 10.55 -2.23
CA LEU A 50 -9.80 11.44 -2.75
C LEU A 50 -8.50 11.35 -1.93
N TYR A 51 -8.62 11.24 -0.60
CA TYR A 51 -7.48 11.09 0.28
C TYR A 51 -6.79 9.73 0.07
N GLU A 52 -7.56 8.66 -0.02
CA GLU A 52 -7.06 7.31 -0.34
C GLU A 52 -6.28 7.29 -1.66
N ALA A 53 -6.84 7.89 -2.73
CA ALA A 53 -6.18 8.00 -4.02
C ALA A 53 -4.87 8.79 -3.96
N ARG A 54 -4.81 9.87 -3.15
CA ARG A 54 -3.58 10.65 -2.93
C ARG A 54 -2.52 9.83 -2.21
N VAL A 55 -2.90 9.06 -1.18
CA VAL A 55 -1.99 8.19 -0.43
C VAL A 55 -1.43 7.09 -1.34
N LEU A 56 -2.27 6.53 -2.22
CA LEU A 56 -1.86 5.53 -3.19
C LEU A 56 -0.84 6.08 -4.21
N ARG A 57 -1.11 7.24 -4.81
CA ARG A 57 -0.17 7.91 -5.73
C ARG A 57 1.16 8.22 -5.05
N LYS A 58 1.11 8.59 -3.78
CA LYS A 58 2.31 8.78 -2.97
C LYS A 58 3.06 7.48 -2.76
N LEU A 59 2.38 6.37 -2.48
CA LEU A 59 3.01 5.05 -2.38
C LEU A 59 3.72 4.68 -3.69
N ILE A 60 3.08 4.92 -4.84
CA ILE A 60 3.64 4.67 -6.17
C ILE A 60 4.94 5.44 -6.39
N THR A 61 4.94 6.74 -6.07
CA THR A 61 6.06 7.66 -6.33
C THR A 61 7.21 7.58 -5.32
N VAL A 62 6.95 7.16 -4.07
CA VAL A 62 7.98 7.12 -3.02
C VAL A 62 8.93 5.94 -3.24
N GLY A 63 10.21 6.22 -3.38
CA GLY A 63 11.26 5.21 -3.43
C GLY A 63 11.45 4.51 -2.08
N PRO A 64 11.55 3.16 -2.05
CA PRO A 64 11.95 2.44 -0.85
C PRO A 64 13.40 2.79 -0.46
N VAL A 65 13.67 2.85 0.84
CA VAL A 65 15.01 3.15 1.38
C VAL A 65 15.81 1.87 1.65
N THR A 66 15.13 0.78 2.00
CA THR A 66 15.74 -0.53 2.28
C THR A 66 15.09 -1.64 1.46
N ALA A 67 15.74 -2.80 1.40
CA ALA A 67 15.20 -3.99 0.74
C ALA A 67 13.88 -4.46 1.38
N GLU A 68 13.74 -4.35 2.71
CA GLU A 68 12.50 -4.67 3.42
C GLU A 68 11.38 -3.71 3.04
N ASP A 69 11.68 -2.41 2.91
CA ASP A 69 10.72 -1.41 2.45
C ASP A 69 10.29 -1.67 0.99
N ALA A 70 11.23 -2.09 0.14
CA ALA A 70 10.92 -2.47 -1.24
C ALA A 70 10.01 -3.70 -1.28
N GLN A 71 10.27 -4.71 -0.44
CA GLN A 71 9.43 -5.90 -0.32
C GLN A 71 8.03 -5.56 0.19
N LYS A 72 7.92 -4.74 1.25
CA LYS A 72 6.62 -4.25 1.78
C LYS A 72 5.84 -3.50 0.70
N LYS A 73 6.50 -2.60 -0.04
CA LYS A 73 5.88 -1.83 -1.13
C LYS A 73 5.39 -2.76 -2.23
N PHE A 74 6.22 -3.71 -2.66
CA PHE A 74 5.89 -4.66 -3.71
C PHE A 74 4.67 -5.51 -3.33
N LEU A 75 4.70 -6.17 -2.17
CA LEU A 75 3.60 -6.98 -1.65
C LEU A 75 2.30 -6.18 -1.50
N TYR A 76 2.40 -4.92 -1.05
CA TYR A 76 1.22 -4.11 -0.86
C TYR A 76 0.60 -3.68 -2.19
N LEU A 77 1.41 -3.28 -3.18
CA LEU A 77 0.91 -2.92 -4.51
C LEU A 77 0.31 -4.12 -5.24
N THR A 78 0.92 -5.30 -5.15
CA THR A 78 0.35 -6.53 -5.74
C THR A 78 -0.98 -6.92 -5.08
N ALA A 79 -1.08 -6.82 -3.76
CA ALA A 79 -2.34 -7.08 -3.05
C ALA A 79 -3.46 -6.09 -3.46
N LEU A 80 -3.12 -4.81 -3.64
CA LEU A 80 -4.08 -3.79 -4.09
C LEU A 80 -4.57 -4.05 -5.51
N LEU A 81 -3.66 -4.44 -6.42
CA LEU A 81 -4.00 -4.84 -7.78
C LEU A 81 -4.86 -6.11 -7.81
N ALA A 82 -4.49 -7.14 -7.05
CA ALA A 82 -5.21 -8.41 -7.00
C ALA A 82 -6.63 -8.27 -6.45
N SER A 83 -6.82 -7.40 -5.46
CA SER A 83 -8.14 -7.07 -4.91
C SER A 83 -8.98 -6.17 -5.80
N LYS A 84 -8.48 -5.73 -6.97
CA LYS A 84 -9.10 -4.72 -7.84
C LYS A 84 -9.53 -3.45 -7.08
N SER A 85 -8.87 -3.18 -5.96
CA SER A 85 -9.15 -2.01 -5.12
C SER A 85 -8.70 -0.70 -5.78
N ILE A 86 -7.86 -0.82 -6.80
CA ILE A 86 -7.27 0.27 -7.56
C ILE A 86 -7.29 -0.07 -9.05
N ASP A 87 -7.40 0.97 -9.88
CA ASP A 87 -7.20 0.90 -11.33
C ASP A 87 -6.11 1.91 -11.74
N PRO A 88 -4.83 1.59 -11.48
CA PRO A 88 -3.74 2.50 -11.78
C PRO A 88 -3.51 2.58 -13.28
N SER A 89 -3.27 3.79 -13.78
CA SER A 89 -2.87 4.00 -15.16
C SER A 89 -1.54 3.29 -15.48
N THR A 90 -1.29 2.97 -16.75
CA THR A 90 -0.01 2.39 -17.19
C THR A 90 1.19 3.22 -16.73
N ARG A 91 1.07 4.55 -16.73
CA ARG A 91 2.11 5.48 -16.24
C ARG A 91 2.39 5.32 -14.74
N GLU A 92 1.36 5.10 -13.93
CA GLU A 92 1.49 4.87 -12.49
C GLU A 92 2.15 3.53 -12.19
N ILE A 93 1.81 2.49 -12.96
CA ILE A 93 2.47 1.17 -12.86
C ILE A 93 3.96 1.30 -13.22
N GLU A 94 4.29 1.97 -14.33
CA GLU A 94 5.68 2.21 -14.71
C GLU A 94 6.46 2.98 -13.64
N ALA A 95 5.86 4.01 -13.05
CA ALA A 95 6.48 4.78 -11.98
C ALA A 95 6.78 3.89 -10.77
N ALA A 96 5.83 3.04 -10.36
CA ALA A 96 6.05 2.08 -9.27
C ALA A 96 7.19 1.11 -9.60
N ILE A 97 7.24 0.55 -10.81
CA ILE A 97 8.31 -0.35 -11.24
C ILE A 97 9.67 0.36 -11.21
N ARG A 98 9.75 1.62 -11.68
CA ARG A 98 10.98 2.40 -11.65
C ARG A 98 11.52 2.58 -10.23
N THR A 99 10.65 2.80 -9.25
CA THR A 99 11.07 2.92 -7.84
C THR A 99 11.54 1.60 -7.23
N LEU A 100 11.09 0.45 -7.73
CA LEU A 100 11.47 -0.87 -7.23
C LEU A 100 12.70 -1.45 -7.95
N ARG A 101 13.03 -0.95 -9.14
CA ARG A 101 14.16 -1.41 -9.97
C ARG A 101 15.49 -1.54 -9.21
N PRO A 102 15.88 -0.61 -8.32
CA PRO A 102 17.15 -0.74 -7.58
C PRO A 102 17.24 -1.99 -6.69
N PHE A 103 16.10 -2.55 -6.26
CA PHE A 103 16.02 -3.68 -5.34
C PHE A 103 15.62 -4.99 -6.05
N LYS A 104 15.82 -5.09 -7.37
CA LYS A 104 15.35 -6.22 -8.18
C LYS A 104 15.93 -7.56 -7.68
N VAL A 105 17.19 -7.59 -7.28
CA VAL A 105 17.89 -8.82 -6.86
C VAL A 105 17.36 -9.31 -5.51
N GLU A 106 17.18 -8.40 -4.57
CA GLU A 106 16.64 -8.65 -3.24
C GLU A 106 15.18 -9.11 -3.33
N LEU A 107 14.38 -8.44 -4.16
CA LEU A 107 13.00 -8.83 -4.43
C LEU A 107 12.93 -10.24 -5.03
N ALA A 108 13.78 -10.57 -6.02
CA ALA A 108 13.85 -11.91 -6.58
C ALA A 108 14.20 -12.97 -5.52
N ALA A 109 15.18 -12.69 -4.66
CA ALA A 109 15.59 -13.58 -3.57
C ALA A 109 14.45 -13.82 -2.56
N THR A 110 13.65 -12.80 -2.25
CA THR A 110 12.51 -12.94 -1.33
C THR A 110 11.38 -13.81 -1.89
N VAL A 111 11.14 -13.76 -3.21
CA VAL A 111 10.14 -14.61 -3.88
C VAL A 111 10.58 -16.07 -3.91
N CYS A 112 11.86 -16.34 -4.17
CA CYS A 112 12.41 -17.70 -4.15
C CYS A 112 12.37 -18.31 -2.73
N ARG A 113 12.73 -17.55 -1.69
CA ARG A 113 12.67 -18.02 -0.30
C ARG A 113 11.27 -18.40 0.18
N GLY A 114 10.22 -17.74 -0.32
CA GLY A 114 8.84 -18.08 0.01
C GLY A 114 8.37 -19.42 -0.60
N SER A 115 9.08 -19.90 -1.63
CA SER A 115 8.75 -21.13 -2.35
C SER A 115 9.33 -22.37 -1.67
N ASP A 116 10.44 -22.23 -0.94
CA ASP A 116 11.13 -23.34 -0.25
C ASP A 116 10.45 -23.78 1.07
N VAL A 117 9.45 -23.04 1.56
CA VAL A 117 8.75 -23.34 2.82
C VAL A 117 7.55 -24.29 2.62
N SER A 118 7.17 -24.62 1.38
CA SER A 118 5.97 -25.42 1.09
C SER A 118 6.26 -26.80 0.50
N VAL A 119 7.22 -27.57 1.04
CA VAL A 119 7.23 -29.03 0.84
C VAL A 119 7.76 -29.72 2.10
N HIS A 120 6.93 -29.79 3.14
CA HIS A 120 7.01 -30.91 4.07
C HIS A 120 5.93 -31.91 3.70
N PRO A 121 6.29 -33.08 3.11
CA PRO A 121 5.34 -34.17 2.99
C PRO A 121 5.08 -34.66 4.41
N SER A 122 3.91 -34.34 4.95
CA SER A 122 3.39 -35.04 6.11
C SER A 122 3.34 -36.53 5.78
N ARG A 123 4.15 -37.27 6.53
CA ARG A 123 4.28 -38.73 6.46
C ARG A 123 3.07 -39.41 7.09
#